data_AF-A0A1H7LS80-F1
#
_entry.id   AF-A0A1H7LS80-F1
#
_cell.length_a   1.000
_cell.length_b   1.000
_cell.length_c   1.000
_cell.angle_alpha   90.00
_cell.angle_beta   90.00
_cell.angle_gamma   90.00
#
_symmetry.space_group_name_H-M   'P 1'
#
loop_
_entity.id
_entity.type
_entity.pdbx_description
1 polymer ?
#
loop_
_entity_poly.entity_id
_entity_poly.type
_entity_poly.pdbx_seq_one_letter_code
_entity_poly.pdbx_strand_id
1 'polypeptide(L)'
;MRYMLILRAIDVPNTPPPAELMEAIAKLGEEAGRAGALLDTAGLAPSAQGARVEVSGGKLSVTDGPFAEAKELVSYALFQVRSKEEAVEWASRFLRLHRDLWEGWEGEADVLRVFGPQDLPA
;
A
#
# COMPACT_ATOMS: atom_id res chain seq x y z
N MET A 1 -7.42 -3.25 16.07
CA MET A 1 -6.08 -2.66 15.86
C MET A 1 -5.99 -2.18 14.43
N ARG A 2 -5.16 -1.18 14.16
CA ARG A 2 -4.99 -0.66 12.80
C ARG A 2 -3.68 -1.13 12.19
N TYR A 3 -3.72 -1.47 10.91
CA TYR A 3 -2.56 -1.87 10.11
C TYR A 3 -2.55 -1.11 8.79
N MET A 4 -1.39 -0.59 8.42
CA MET A 4 -1.12 0.00 7.12
C MET A 4 -0.44 -1.06 6.26
N LEU A 5 -1.00 -1.29 5.09
CA LEU A 5 -0.40 -2.06 4.01
C LEU A 5 0.25 -1.08 3.05
N ILE A 6 1.53 -1.27 2.76
CA ILE A 6 2.26 -0.48 1.80
C ILE A 6 2.66 -1.40 0.65
N LEU A 7 2.08 -1.20 -0.53
CA LEU A 7 2.40 -2.00 -1.71
C LEU A 7 3.62 -1.41 -2.42
N ARG A 8 4.59 -2.27 -2.67
CA ARG A 8 5.75 -1.96 -3.51
C ARG A 8 5.80 -2.89 -4.70
N ALA A 9 5.87 -2.34 -5.91
CA ALA A 9 6.15 -3.11 -7.10
C ALA A 9 7.66 -3.22 -7.30
N ILE A 10 8.12 -4.44 -7.54
CA ILE A 10 9.54 -4.77 -7.80
C ILE A 10 9.75 -4.87 -9.32
N ASP A 11 8.86 -5.58 -10.00
CA ASP A 11 8.81 -5.64 -11.46
C ASP A 11 7.37 -5.51 -11.93
N VAL A 12 7.14 -4.61 -12.90
CA VAL A 12 5.81 -4.35 -13.46
C VAL A 12 5.89 -4.62 -14.95
N PRO A 13 5.05 -5.53 -15.48
CA PRO A 13 4.99 -5.77 -16.90
C PRO A 13 4.76 -4.48 -17.68
N ASN A 14 5.32 -4.37 -18.88
CA ASN A 14 5.08 -3.23 -19.78
C ASN A 14 3.67 -3.30 -20.45
N THR A 15 2.70 -3.82 -19.71
CA THR A 15 1.28 -3.92 -20.07
C THR A 15 0.47 -3.22 -18.98
N PRO A 16 -0.69 -2.63 -19.33
CA PRO A 16 -1.59 -2.14 -18.30
C PRO A 16 -2.09 -3.30 -17.41
N PRO A 17 -2.51 -3.02 -16.16
CA PRO A 17 -3.18 -4.02 -15.33
C PRO A 17 -4.36 -4.65 -16.08
N PRO A 18 -4.47 -5.99 -16.12
CA PRO A 18 -5.60 -6.66 -16.78
C PRO A 18 -6.95 -6.27 -16.16
N ALA A 19 -8.00 -6.20 -16.98
CA ALA A 19 -9.33 -5.82 -16.50
C ALA A 19 -9.84 -6.79 -15.40
N GLU A 20 -9.59 -8.08 -15.56
CA GLU A 20 -9.97 -9.11 -14.57
C GLU A 20 -9.26 -8.92 -13.23
N LEU A 21 -7.99 -8.47 -13.23
CA LEU A 21 -7.28 -8.10 -12.01
C LEU A 21 -7.96 -6.92 -11.32
N MET A 22 -8.28 -5.86 -12.06
CA MET A 22 -8.92 -4.67 -11.52
C MET A 22 -10.30 -4.99 -10.91
N GLU A 23 -11.09 -5.83 -11.58
CA GLU A 23 -12.36 -6.32 -11.05
C GLU A 23 -12.19 -7.16 -9.78
N ALA A 24 -11.19 -8.04 -9.74
CA ALA A 24 -10.93 -8.87 -8.57
C ALA A 24 -10.46 -8.04 -7.36
N ILE A 25 -9.62 -7.03 -7.59
CA ILE A 25 -9.20 -6.07 -6.55
C ILE A 25 -10.41 -5.29 -6.04
N ALA A 26 -11.28 -4.80 -6.93
CA ALA A 26 -12.48 -4.07 -6.54
C ALA A 26 -13.40 -4.94 -5.66
N LYS A 27 -13.66 -6.19 -6.06
CA LYS A 27 -14.45 -7.15 -5.27
C LYS A 27 -13.82 -7.43 -3.90
N LEU A 28 -12.49 -7.56 -3.84
CA LEU A 28 -11.76 -7.75 -2.58
C LEU A 28 -11.92 -6.54 -1.66
N GLY A 29 -11.82 -5.32 -2.21
CA GLY A 29 -12.05 -4.07 -1.47
C GLY A 29 -13.48 -3.95 -0.95
N GLU A 30 -14.48 -4.29 -1.75
CA GLU A 30 -15.89 -4.32 -1.34
C GLU A 30 -16.17 -5.34 -0.22
N GLU A 31 -15.54 -6.51 -0.30
CA GLU A 31 -15.61 -7.52 0.77
C GLU A 31 -15.02 -6.98 2.07
N ALA A 32 -13.81 -6.41 2.01
CA ALA A 32 -13.14 -5.85 3.16
C ALA A 32 -13.91 -4.66 3.77
N GLY A 33 -14.51 -3.82 2.92
CA GLY A 33 -15.37 -2.72 3.35
C GLY A 33 -16.64 -3.21 4.04
N ARG A 34 -17.33 -4.22 3.48
CA ARG A 34 -18.51 -4.84 4.12
C ARG A 34 -18.20 -5.52 5.44
N ALA A 35 -17.01 -6.08 5.58
CA ALA A 35 -16.52 -6.63 6.84
C ALA A 35 -16.18 -5.55 7.88
N GLY A 36 -16.22 -4.26 7.52
CA GLY A 36 -15.75 -3.15 8.36
C GLY A 36 -14.23 -3.17 8.59
N ALA A 37 -13.49 -3.94 7.78
CA ALA A 37 -12.07 -4.15 7.95
C ALA A 37 -11.24 -3.11 7.20
N LEU A 38 -11.68 -2.64 6.04
CA LEU A 38 -10.98 -1.62 5.27
C LEU A 38 -11.45 -0.21 5.66
N LEU A 39 -10.52 0.61 6.16
CA LEU A 39 -10.78 2.01 6.53
C LEU A 39 -10.52 2.97 5.36
N ASP A 40 -9.45 2.74 4.60
CA ASP A 40 -9.06 3.57 3.45
C ASP A 40 -8.11 2.81 2.53
N THR A 41 -8.05 3.16 1.25
CA THR A 41 -7.05 2.65 0.29
C THR A 41 -6.99 3.54 -0.95
N ALA A 42 -5.79 3.72 -1.49
CA ALA A 42 -5.60 4.42 -2.75
C ALA A 42 -4.29 4.02 -3.44
N GLY A 43 -4.28 4.17 -4.77
CA GLY A 43 -3.04 4.26 -5.53
C GLY A 43 -2.36 5.62 -5.34
N LEU A 44 -1.04 5.64 -5.47
CA LEU A 44 -0.26 6.87 -5.38
C LEU A 44 0.08 7.40 -6.77
N ALA A 45 0.06 8.73 -6.92
CA ALA A 45 0.54 9.38 -8.13
C ALA A 45 2.07 9.22 -8.25
N PRO A 46 2.63 9.29 -9.48
CA PRO A 46 4.08 9.25 -9.68
C PRO A 46 4.81 10.29 -8.84
N SER A 47 6.00 9.96 -8.34
CA SER A 47 6.78 10.86 -7.46
C SER A 47 7.12 12.20 -8.09
N ALA A 48 7.06 12.33 -9.42
CA ALA A 48 7.17 13.60 -10.14
C ALA A 48 6.09 14.64 -9.79
N GLN A 49 4.98 14.21 -9.17
CA GLN A 49 3.93 15.09 -8.64
C GLN A 49 4.03 15.30 -7.12
N GLY A 50 5.06 14.75 -6.48
CA GLY A 50 5.31 14.85 -5.05
C GLY A 50 6.51 15.74 -4.72
N ALA A 51 6.74 15.92 -3.42
CA ALA A 51 7.92 16.57 -2.87
C ALA A 51 8.45 15.76 -1.67
N ARG A 52 9.77 15.74 -1.50
CA ARG A 52 10.44 15.23 -0.31
C ARG A 52 10.77 16.39 0.62
N VAL A 53 10.41 16.26 1.88
CA VAL A 53 10.77 17.19 2.95
C VAL A 53 11.63 16.42 3.94
N GLU A 54 12.84 16.91 4.22
CA GLU A 54 13.79 16.21 5.09
C GLU A 54 14.46 17.17 6.09
N VAL A 55 14.87 16.62 7.23
CA VAL A 55 15.75 17.30 8.17
C VAL A 55 17.06 16.54 8.24
N SER A 56 18.16 17.19 7.84
CA SER A 56 19.51 16.62 7.90
C SER A 56 20.49 17.65 8.47
N GLY A 57 21.28 17.24 9.46
CA GLY A 57 22.21 18.15 10.15
C GLY A 57 21.53 19.37 10.80
N GLY A 58 20.29 19.21 11.26
CA GLY A 58 19.48 20.29 11.85
C GLY A 58 18.91 21.29 10.84
N LYS A 59 19.04 21.04 9.54
CA LYS A 59 18.48 21.89 8.48
C LYS A 59 17.29 21.21 7.83
N LEU A 60 16.23 21.99 7.60
CA LEU A 60 15.06 21.59 6.83
C LEU A 60 15.30 21.88 5.34
N SER A 61 15.10 20.88 4.48
CA SER A 61 15.12 21.03 3.01
C SER A 61 13.85 20.45 2.39
N VAL A 62 13.50 21.00 1.22
CA VAL A 62 12.42 20.51 0.37
C VAL A 62 12.99 20.28 -1.02
N THR A 63 12.69 19.12 -1.59
CA THR A 63 13.13 18.70 -2.92
C THR A 63 11.91 18.21 -3.69
N ASP A 64 11.55 18.90 -4.78
CA ASP A 64 10.51 18.42 -5.69
C ASP A 64 10.92 17.10 -6.36
N GLY A 65 9.95 16.27 -6.70
CA GLY A 65 10.22 14.99 -7.34
C GLY A 65 10.67 15.10 -8.81
N PRO A 66 11.01 13.97 -9.45
CA PRO A 66 10.91 12.60 -8.94
C PRO A 66 12.10 12.22 -8.04
N PHE A 67 11.85 11.37 -7.05
CA PHE A 67 12.90 10.77 -6.21
C PHE A 67 13.04 9.28 -6.53
N ALA A 68 14.30 8.83 -6.63
CA ALA A 68 14.65 7.49 -7.12
C ALA A 68 14.08 6.36 -6.25
N GLU A 69 14.00 6.58 -4.94
CA GLU A 69 13.59 5.58 -3.94
C GLU A 69 12.07 5.34 -3.88
N ALA A 70 11.25 6.17 -4.54
CA ALA A 70 9.78 6.01 -4.54
C ALA A 70 9.23 5.39 -5.83
N LYS A 71 10.10 4.93 -6.74
CA LYS A 71 9.66 4.29 -7.99
C LYS A 71 8.84 3.03 -7.75
N GLU A 72 9.05 2.39 -6.61
CA GLU A 72 8.44 1.11 -6.25
C GLU A 72 7.12 1.29 -5.50
N LEU A 73 6.84 2.45 -4.89
CA LEU A 73 5.65 2.64 -4.06
C LEU A 73 4.40 2.91 -4.91
N VAL A 74 3.44 1.96 -4.92
CA VAL A 74 2.31 2.01 -5.85
C VAL A 74 0.98 2.35 -5.17
N SER A 75 0.75 1.84 -3.95
CA SER A 75 -0.52 2.04 -3.25
C SER A 75 -0.39 1.81 -1.74
N TYR A 76 -1.43 2.21 -1.02
CA TYR A 76 -1.59 1.87 0.40
C TYR A 76 -3.00 1.36 0.70
N ALA A 77 -3.15 0.65 1.82
CA ALA A 77 -4.44 0.34 2.40
C ALA A 77 -4.37 0.37 3.93
N LEU A 78 -5.33 1.02 4.57
CA LEU A 78 -5.47 1.10 6.01
C LEU A 78 -6.59 0.17 6.46
N PHE A 79 -6.25 -0.81 7.29
CA PHE A 79 -7.17 -1.80 7.82
C PHE A 79 -7.39 -1.65 9.33
N GLN A 80 -8.61 -1.92 9.79
CA GLN A 80 -8.99 -2.16 11.18
C GLN A 80 -9.31 -3.65 11.35
N VAL A 81 -8.45 -4.38 12.06
CA VAL A 81 -8.53 -5.84 12.22
C VAL A 81 -8.30 -6.28 13.65
N ARG A 82 -8.61 -7.53 13.97
CA ARG A 82 -8.52 -8.13 15.30
C ARG A 82 -7.13 -8.67 15.61
N SER A 83 -6.30 -8.92 14.61
CA SER A 83 -4.92 -9.40 14.79
C SER A 83 -4.01 -9.03 13.62
N LYS A 84 -2.70 -9.22 13.79
CA LYS A 84 -1.71 -9.06 12.71
C LYS A 84 -1.96 -10.05 11.58
N GLU A 85 -2.32 -11.29 11.93
CA GLU A 85 -2.56 -12.39 10.99
C GLU A 85 -3.74 -12.07 10.06
N GLU A 86 -4.77 -11.38 10.57
CA GLU A 86 -5.88 -10.92 9.76
C GLU A 86 -5.46 -9.83 8.76
N ALA A 87 -4.58 -8.89 9.15
CA ALA A 87 -3.99 -7.93 8.20
C ALA A 87 -3.10 -8.62 7.15
N VAL A 88 -2.31 -9.61 7.57
CA VAL A 88 -1.46 -10.41 6.65
C VAL A 88 -2.31 -11.19 5.65
N GLU A 89 -3.46 -11.73 6.06
CA GLU A 89 -4.34 -12.43 5.12
C GLU A 89 -4.92 -11.46 4.08
N TRP A 90 -5.36 -10.26 4.46
CA TRP A 90 -5.80 -9.25 3.50
C TRP A 90 -4.70 -8.88 2.49
N ALA A 91 -3.48 -8.64 2.96
CA ALA A 91 -2.33 -8.38 2.11
C ALA A 91 -2.03 -9.56 1.17
N SER A 92 -2.08 -10.78 1.71
CA SER A 92 -1.81 -12.00 0.96
C SER A 92 -2.82 -12.23 -0.14
N ARG A 93 -4.11 -12.01 0.12
CA ARG A 93 -5.17 -12.10 -0.89
C ARG A 93 -4.94 -11.10 -2.02
N PHE A 94 -4.57 -9.87 -1.69
CA PHE A 94 -4.28 -8.84 -2.68
C PHE A 94 -3.06 -9.17 -3.55
N LEU A 95 -1.96 -9.65 -2.97
CA LEU A 95 -0.77 -10.07 -3.72
C LEU A 95 -1.02 -11.32 -4.57
N ARG A 96 -1.81 -12.28 -4.07
CA ARG A 96 -2.21 -13.46 -4.86
C ARG A 96 -2.98 -13.06 -6.13
N LEU A 97 -3.86 -12.06 -6.05
CA LEU A 97 -4.54 -11.54 -7.25
C LEU A 97 -3.56 -11.04 -8.30
N HIS A 98 -2.55 -10.24 -7.90
CA HIS A 98 -1.54 -9.75 -8.84
C HIS A 98 -0.73 -10.91 -9.45
N ARG A 99 -0.24 -11.82 -8.61
CA ARG A 99 0.50 -13.01 -9.05
C ARG A 99 -0.31 -13.86 -10.03
N ASP A 100 -1.60 -14.07 -9.75
CA ASP A 100 -2.44 -15.01 -10.49
C ASP A 100 -3.03 -14.40 -11.77
N LEU A 101 -3.22 -13.07 -11.82
CA LEU A 101 -3.96 -12.39 -12.89
C LEU A 101 -3.11 -11.39 -13.69
N TRP A 102 -1.87 -11.12 -13.31
CA TRP A 102 -0.97 -10.23 -14.05
C TRP A 102 0.39 -10.89 -14.25
N GLU A 103 0.50 -11.67 -15.33
CA GLU A 103 1.71 -12.42 -15.67
C GLU A 103 2.95 -11.54 -15.69
N GLY A 104 4.00 -11.97 -14.97
CA GLY A 104 5.27 -11.26 -14.87
C GLY A 104 5.30 -10.13 -13.83
N TRP A 105 4.20 -9.87 -13.11
CA TRP A 105 4.21 -8.92 -12.01
C TRP A 105 4.91 -9.48 -10.77
N GLU A 106 5.82 -8.68 -10.21
CA GLU A 106 6.48 -8.95 -8.94
C GLU A 106 6.32 -7.76 -7.99
N GLY A 107 6.04 -8.05 -6.72
CA GLY A 107 5.92 -7.01 -5.70
C GLY A 107 5.77 -7.59 -4.30
N GLU A 108 5.83 -6.68 -3.34
CA GLU A 108 5.75 -6.95 -1.92
C GLU A 108 4.76 -6.02 -1.23
N ALA A 109 4.30 -6.41 -0.04
CA ALA A 109 3.48 -5.56 0.80
C ALA A 109 4.01 -5.59 2.23
N ASP A 110 4.37 -4.43 2.77
CA ASP A 110 4.64 -4.30 4.19
C ASP A 110 3.34 -4.27 4.97
N VAL A 111 3.25 -5.04 6.05
CA VAL A 111 2.09 -5.05 6.96
C VAL A 111 2.51 -4.42 8.29
N LEU A 112 2.24 -3.12 8.44
CA LEU A 112 2.76 -2.31 9.54
C LEU A 112 1.66 -1.95 10.53
N ARG A 113 1.89 -2.18 11.83
CA ARG A 113 0.94 -1.74 12.86
C ARG A 113 0.93 -0.22 12.93
N VAL A 114 -0.27 0.36 12.91
CA VAL A 114 -0.47 1.80 13.11
C VAL A 114 -0.76 2.05 14.58
N PHE A 115 0.11 2.82 15.22
CA PHE A 115 -0.09 3.34 16.58
C PHE A 115 -0.90 4.62 16.53
N GLY A 116 -1.85 4.79 17.45
CA GLY A 116 -2.53 6.05 17.68
C GLY A 116 -2.18 6.68 19.03
N PRO A 117 -2.72 7.87 19.34
CA PRO A 117 -2.55 8.51 20.64
C PRO A 117 -2.90 7.60 21.82
N GLN A 118 -3.88 6.70 21.64
CA GLN A 118 -4.27 5.71 22.63
C GLN A 118 -3.23 4.63 22.94
N ASP A 119 -2.24 4.44 22.07
CA ASP A 119 -1.18 3.44 22.24
C ASP A 119 0.11 4.06 22.82
N LEU A 120 0.16 5.38 23.00
CA LEU A 120 1.32 6.07 23.60
C LEU A 120 1.24 6.01 25.13
N PRO A 121 2.37 5.82 25.84
CA PRO A 121 2.39 5.98 27.28
C PRO A 121 2.03 7.43 27.65
N ALA A 122 1.24 7.57 28.72
CA ALA A 122 0.84 8.86 29.28
C ALA A 122 2.02 9.65 29.85
#